data_AF-A0A2V1HSN8-F1
#
_entry.id   AF-A0A2V1HSN8-F1
#
_cell.length_a   1.000
_cell.length_b   1.000
_cell.length_c   1.000
_cell.angle_alpha   90.00
_cell.angle_beta   90.00
_cell.angle_gamma   90.00
#
_symmetry.space_group_name_H-M   'P 1'
#
loop_
_entity.id
_entity.type
_entity.pdbx_description
1 polymer ?
#
loop_
_entity_poly.entity_id
_entity_poly.type
_entity_poly.pdbx_seq_one_letter_code
_entity_poly.pdbx_strand_id
1 'polypeptide(L)' 'MTQTETSIRKTWVAFGPNGATASIHETDAGFSVNSLGRETYHGVYESLEVAKRAISTRSDGDVTFEAH' A
#
# COMPACT_ATOMS: atom_id res chain seq x y z
N MET A 1 -6.46 -11.58 27.32
CA MET A 1 -5.91 -10.44 26.57
C MET A 1 -6.37 -10.62 25.14
N THR A 2 -7.46 -9.97 24.72
CA THR A 2 -7.97 -10.07 23.35
C THR A 2 -7.11 -9.15 22.49
N GLN A 3 -6.18 -9.71 21.74
CA GLN A 3 -5.52 -8.97 20.68
C GLN A 3 -6.64 -8.60 19.70
N THR A 4 -6.95 -7.31 19.58
CA THR A 4 -7.83 -6.80 18.52
C THR A 4 -7.10 -7.04 17.20
N GLU A 5 -7.23 -8.25 16.69
CA GLU A 5 -6.74 -8.66 15.38
C GLU A 5 -7.45 -7.77 14.36
N THR A 6 -6.76 -6.69 13.99
CA THR A 6 -7.15 -5.91 12.82
C THR A 6 -6.85 -6.84 11.65
N SER A 7 -7.85 -7.61 11.23
CA SER A 7 -7.70 -8.60 10.17
C SER A 7 -7.31 -7.87 8.89
N ILE A 8 -6.02 -7.92 8.55
CA ILE A 8 -5.56 -7.46 7.24
C ILE A 8 -6.14 -8.46 6.25
N ARG A 9 -7.19 -8.04 5.54
CA ARG A 9 -7.93 -8.94 4.65
C ARG A 9 -7.10 -9.29 3.42
N LYS A 10 -6.33 -8.32 2.94
CA LYS A 10 -5.54 -8.44 1.71
C LYS A 10 -4.41 -7.42 1.68
N THR A 11 -3.27 -7.81 1.13
CA THR A 11 -2.11 -6.92 0.99
C THR A 11 -1.73 -6.79 -0.48
N TRP A 12 -1.31 -5.61 -0.91
CA TRP A 12 -0.68 -5.40 -2.21
C TRP A 12 0.67 -4.76 -2.03
N VAL A 13 1.69 -5.33 -2.64
CA VAL A 13 3.03 -4.76 -2.64
C VAL A 13 3.29 -4.14 -4.02
N ALA A 14 3.65 -2.85 -4.02
CA ALA A 14 4.08 -2.13 -5.19
C ALA A 14 5.57 -2.37 -5.41
N PHE A 15 5.90 -3.06 -6.50
CA PHE A 15 7.27 -3.29 -6.95
C PHE A 15 7.61 -2.29 -8.06
N GLY A 16 8.67 -1.51 -7.82
CA GLY A 16 9.29 -0.65 -8.82
C GLY A 16 10.58 -1.27 -9.36
N PRO A 17 11.31 -0.55 -10.23
CA PRO A 17 12.52 -1.05 -10.90
C PRO A 17 13.66 -1.42 -9.93
N ASN A 18 13.65 -0.86 -8.71
CA ASN A 18 14.64 -1.14 -7.67
C ASN A 18 14.11 -2.08 -6.57
N GLY A 19 12.92 -2.68 -6.75
CA GLY A 19 12.26 -3.55 -5.77
C GLY A 19 11.02 -2.94 -5.12
N ALA A 20 10.62 -3.49 -3.97
CA ALA A 20 9.41 -3.07 -3.26
C ALA A 20 9.51 -1.59 -2.84
N THR A 21 8.65 -0.76 -3.42
CA THR A 21 8.60 0.69 -3.21
C THR A 21 7.51 1.08 -2.22
N ALA A 22 6.39 0.34 -2.18
CA ALA A 22 5.31 0.57 -1.24
C ALA A 22 4.52 -0.71 -0.99
N SER A 23 3.71 -0.72 0.07
CA SER A 23 2.72 -1.75 0.38
C SER A 23 1.38 -1.11 0.72
N ILE A 24 0.30 -1.83 0.46
CA ILE A 24 -1.08 -1.42 0.70
C ILE A 24 -1.72 -2.54 1.51
N HIS A 25 -2.21 -2.22 2.69
CA HIS A 25 -2.94 -3.15 3.55
C HIS A 25 -4.43 -2.81 3.52
N GLU A 26 -5.28 -3.78 3.14
CA GLU A 26 -6.72 -3.69 3.34
C GLU A 26 -7.02 -3.94 4.82
N THR A 27 -7.58 -2.92 5.46
CA THR A 27 -8.06 -2.96 6.84
C THR A 27 -9.57 -2.75 6.85
N ASP A 28 -10.22 -3.01 7.98
CA ASP A 28 -11.65 -2.71 8.15
C ASP A 28 -11.97 -1.19 8.02
N ALA A 29 -10.96 -0.34 8.24
CA ALA A 29 -11.08 1.12 8.09
C ALA A 29 -10.77 1.63 6.67
N GLY A 30 -10.32 0.77 5.75
CA GLY A 30 -9.92 1.14 4.39
C GLY A 30 -8.53 0.64 4.00
N PHE A 31 -7.90 1.29 3.02
CA PHE A 31 -6.63 0.89 2.42
C PHE A 31 -5.47 1.72 2.96
N SER A 32 -4.69 1.13 3.86
CA SER A 32 -3.52 1.78 4.43
C SER A 32 -2.31 1.60 3.52
N VAL A 33 -1.81 2.68 2.94
CA VAL A 33 -0.59 2.69 2.12
C VAL A 33 0.60 3.00 3.01
N ASN A 34 1.63 2.16 2.94
CA ASN A 34 2.92 2.34 3.57
C ASN A 34 3.99 2.38 2.46
N SER A 35 4.65 3.52 2.28
CA SER A 35 5.75 3.63 1.32
C SER A 35 7.07 3.25 1.99
N LEU A 36 7.86 2.39 1.37
CA LEU A 36 9.14 1.88 1.89
C LEU A 36 10.34 2.72 1.41
N GLY A 37 10.07 3.88 0.81
CA GLY A 37 11.08 4.79 0.27
C GLY A 37 11.68 5.77 1.28
N ARG A 38 12.56 6.64 0.78
CA ARG A 38 13.25 7.70 1.55
C ARG A 38 12.31 8.75 2.14
N GLU A 39 11.12 8.88 1.56
CA GLU A 39 10.02 9.70 2.09
C GLU A 39 8.93 8.74 2.57
N THR A 40 8.85 8.58 3.88
CA THR A 40 7.88 7.72 4.56
C THR A 40 6.48 8.30 4.39
N TYR A 41 5.85 8.04 3.25
CA TYR A 41 4.49 8.46 2.97
C TYR A 41 3.51 7.39 3.45
N HIS A 42 2.64 7.79 4.37
CA HIS A 42 1.51 7.01 4.83
C HIS A 42 0.20 7.73 4.51
N GLY A 43 -0.73 7.02 3.91
CA GLY A 43 -2.07 7.53 3.65
C GLY A 43 -3.09 6.40 3.75
N VAL A 44 -4.20 6.65 4.43
CA VAL A 44 -5.36 5.76 4.40
C VAL A 44 -6.29 6.25 3.30
N TYR A 45 -6.62 5.34 2.39
CA TYR A 45 -7.47 5.61 1.25
C TYR A 45 -8.77 4.83 1.38
N GLU A 46 -9.87 5.43 0.94
CA GLU A 46 -11.18 4.77 0.91
C GLU A 46 -11.25 3.60 -0.08
N SER A 47 -10.36 3.57 -1.08
CA SER A 47 -10.38 2.57 -2.16
C SER A 47 -8.99 2.21 -2.66
N LEU A 48 -8.82 0.94 -3.03
CA LEU A 48 -7.59 0.39 -3.61
C LEU A 48 -7.15 1.14 -4.86
N GLU A 49 -8.09 1.54 -5.72
CA GLU A 49 -7.79 2.26 -6.96
C GLU A 49 -7.18 3.63 -6.69
N VAL A 50 -7.66 4.34 -5.66
CA VAL A 50 -7.11 5.64 -5.24
C VAL A 50 -5.72 5.43 -4.65
N ALA A 51 -5.55 4.41 -3.79
CA ALA A 51 -4.25 4.04 -3.23
C ALA A 51 -3.21 3.73 -4.32
N LYS A 52 -3.58 2.90 -5.30
CA LYS A 52 -2.71 2.52 -6.45
C LYS A 52 -2.35 3.73 -7.30
N ARG A 53 -3.33 4.54 -7.72
CA ARG A 53 -3.10 5.77 -8.50
C ARG A 53 -2.20 6.74 -7.76
N ALA A 54 -2.42 6.89 -6.46
CA ALA A 54 -1.63 7.79 -5.65
C ALA A 54 -0.17 7.30 -5.64
N ILE A 55 0.12 6.00 -5.49
CA ILE A 55 1.49 5.47 -5.60
C ILE A 55 2.04 5.67 -7.02
N SER A 56 1.32 5.28 -8.06
CA SER A 56 1.77 5.40 -9.46
C SER A 56 2.04 6.84 -9.91
N THR A 57 1.38 7.84 -9.31
CA THR A 57 1.63 9.25 -9.64
C THR A 57 2.97 9.76 -9.08
N ARG A 58 3.43 9.19 -7.96
CA ARG A 58 4.67 9.62 -7.26
C ARG A 58 5.84 8.71 -7.52
N SER A 59 5.59 7.45 -7.90
CA SER A 59 6.62 6.58 -8.44
C SER A 59 6.97 7.07 -9.84
N ASP A 60 8.23 7.49 -10.03
CA ASP A 60 8.81 7.97 -11.29
C ASP A 60 8.92 6.88 -12.39
N GLY A 61 8.12 5.81 -12.31
CA GLY A 61 8.22 4.68 -13.22
C GLY A 61 7.04 3.71 -13.13
N ASP A 62 7.08 2.70 -14.01
CA ASP A 62 6.10 1.61 -14.02
C ASP A 62 6.21 0.80 -12.73
N VAL A 63 5.18 0.91 -11.89
CA VAL A 63 5.06 0.16 -10.64
C VAL A 63 3.99 -0.91 -10.80
N THR A 64 4.38 -2.15 -10.55
CA THR A 64 3.46 -3.29 -10.58
C THR A 64 2.98 -3.58 -9.17
N PHE A 65 1.66 -3.77 -9.01
CA PHE A 65 1.05 -4.11 -7.73
C PHE A 65 0.74 -5.60 -7.67
N GLU A 66 1.44 -6.32 -6.81
CA GLU A 66 1.24 -7.75 -6.59
C GLU A 66 0.42 -7.97 -5.31
N ALA A 67 -0.66 -8.75 -5.41
CA ALA A 67 -1.48 -9.10 -4.26
C ALA A 67 -0.89 -10.31 -3.54
N HIS A 68 -0.79 -10.24 -2.21
CA HIS A 68 -0.34 -11.32 -1.34
C HIS A 68 -1.40 -11.64 -0.28
#